data_AF-A0A5N9GHT7-F1
#
_entry.id   AF-A0A5N9GHT7-F1
#
_cell.length_a   1.000
_cell.length_b   1.000
_cell.length_c   1.000
_cell.angle_alpha   90.00
_cell.angle_beta   90.00
_cell.angle_gamma   90.00
#
_symmetry.space_group_name_H-M   'P 1'
#
loop_
_entity.id
_entity.type
_entity.pdbx_description
1 polymer ?
#
loop_
_entity_poly.entity_id
_entity_poly.type
_entity_poly.pdbx_seq_one_letter_code
_entity_poly.pdbx_strand_id
1 'polypeptide(L)'
;MQLKLFVQGCFEQHYNSMMRAVDGLSPEEMAWTPNDQCSPIAFLVWHYGRTLDRWLHTRLKGDAQVWEGGDWAERLGRAPAVDSDTGYGFTIDDLKAYRAPATKALLEYVAVVRQASVEYFESLSEADFDSMTVANPRGGTMSLAAMCQQLVWEFNQHGGQIGYLRGEQRGLEDPGYSGGLLESLAKNAK
;
A
#
# COMPACT_ATOMS: atom_id res chain seq x y z
N MET A 1 6.61 9.73 -21.96
CA MET A 1 5.90 10.93 -21.44
C MET A 1 4.72 10.64 -20.51
N GLN A 2 3.60 10.07 -20.93
CA GLN A 2 2.42 9.94 -20.05
C GLN A 2 2.52 8.85 -18.97
N LEU A 3 3.27 7.76 -19.20
CA LEU A 3 3.23 6.58 -18.32
C LEU A 3 3.81 6.83 -16.92
N LYS A 4 4.97 7.49 -16.81
CA LYS A 4 5.58 7.85 -15.52
C LYS A 4 4.61 8.68 -14.67
N LEU A 5 4.10 9.76 -15.24
CA LEU A 5 3.16 10.67 -14.55
C LEU A 5 1.86 9.94 -14.17
N PHE A 6 1.34 9.09 -15.05
CA PHE A 6 0.16 8.27 -14.75
C PHE A 6 0.39 7.33 -13.57
N VAL A 7 1.49 6.57 -13.56
CA VAL A 7 1.82 5.65 -12.46
C VAL A 7 2.01 6.39 -11.14
N GLN A 8 2.76 7.49 -11.15
CA GLN A 8 2.96 8.32 -9.95
C GLN A 8 1.61 8.87 -9.44
N GLY A 9 0.75 9.36 -10.34
CA GLY A 9 -0.59 9.82 -10.00
C GLY A 9 -1.47 8.73 -9.39
N CYS A 10 -1.42 7.50 -9.91
CA CYS A 10 -2.14 6.37 -9.34
C CYS A 10 -1.67 6.06 -7.92
N PHE A 11 -0.35 5.96 -7.68
CA PHE A 11 0.18 5.68 -6.34
C PHE A 11 -0.17 6.78 -5.34
N GLU A 12 -0.10 8.04 -5.75
CA GLU A 12 -0.52 9.18 -4.94
C GLU A 12 -2.01 9.10 -4.59
N GLN A 13 -2.86 8.83 -5.59
CA GLN A 13 -4.30 8.72 -5.38
C GLN A 13 -4.66 7.55 -4.46
N HIS A 14 -3.99 6.41 -4.57
CA HIS A 14 -4.21 5.25 -3.69
C HIS A 14 -3.84 5.57 -2.25
N TYR A 15 -2.65 6.16 -2.04
CA TYR A 15 -2.22 6.54 -0.69
C TYR A 15 -3.20 7.52 -0.05
N ASN A 16 -3.57 8.59 -0.77
CA ASN A 16 -4.52 9.59 -0.25
C ASN A 16 -5.89 9.00 0.05
N SER A 17 -6.38 8.08 -0.80
CA SER A 17 -7.66 7.40 -0.57
C SER A 17 -7.60 6.50 0.66
N MET A 18 -6.50 5.76 0.85
CA MET A 18 -6.29 4.92 2.03
C MET A 18 -6.19 5.77 3.31
N MET A 19 -5.40 6.84 3.30
CA MET A 19 -5.27 7.75 4.44
C MET A 19 -6.61 8.39 4.83
N ARG A 20 -7.44 8.78 3.85
CA ARG A 20 -8.78 9.31 4.11
C ARG A 20 -9.68 8.25 4.78
N ALA A 21 -9.66 7.02 4.29
CA ALA A 21 -10.52 5.97 4.80
C ALA A 21 -10.19 5.57 6.25
N VAL A 22 -8.93 5.77 6.68
CA VAL A 22 -8.50 5.47 8.05
C VAL A 22 -8.44 6.68 8.98
N ASP A 23 -8.69 7.87 8.45
CA ASP A 23 -8.66 9.11 9.23
C ASP A 23 -9.73 9.09 10.34
N GLY A 24 -9.31 9.44 11.55
CA GLY A 24 -10.17 9.46 12.73
C GLY A 24 -10.70 8.10 13.21
N LEU A 25 -10.29 6.97 12.60
CA LEU A 25 -10.67 5.65 13.10
C LEU A 25 -9.97 5.34 14.43
N SER A 26 -10.75 4.83 15.38
CA SER A 26 -10.26 4.34 16.66
C SER A 26 -9.46 3.03 16.49
N PRO A 27 -8.62 2.65 17.48
CA PRO A 27 -7.95 1.36 17.46
C PRO A 27 -8.90 0.17 17.30
N GLU A 28 -10.09 0.24 17.92
CA GLU A 28 -11.13 -0.78 17.83
C GLU A 28 -11.66 -0.92 16.40
N GLU A 29 -11.87 0.20 15.69
CA GLU A 29 -12.36 0.20 14.31
C GLU A 29 -11.30 -0.24 13.31
N MET A 30 -10.03 0.08 13.59
CA MET A 30 -8.89 -0.42 12.82
C MET A 30 -8.74 -1.94 12.96
N ALA A 31 -9.09 -2.50 14.12
CA ALA A 31 -9.02 -3.93 14.42
C ALA A 31 -10.31 -4.70 14.11
N TRP A 32 -11.41 -4.00 13.81
CA TRP A 32 -12.73 -4.61 13.60
C TRP A 32 -12.77 -5.45 12.34
N THR A 33 -13.56 -6.53 12.39
CA THR A 33 -13.84 -7.39 11.24
C THR A 33 -15.32 -7.81 11.21
N PRO A 34 -15.96 -7.88 10.03
CA PRO A 34 -17.34 -8.36 9.90
C PRO A 34 -17.55 -9.81 10.34
N ASN A 35 -16.53 -10.66 10.18
CA ASN A 35 -16.53 -12.07 10.57
C ASN A 35 -15.09 -12.59 10.73
N ASP A 36 -14.93 -13.83 11.18
CA ASP A 36 -13.63 -14.43 11.48
C ASP A 36 -12.78 -14.82 10.26
N GLN A 37 -13.28 -14.55 9.05
CA GLN A 37 -12.61 -14.80 7.76
C GLN A 37 -12.25 -13.51 7.02
N CYS A 38 -12.66 -12.35 7.53
CA CYS A 38 -12.36 -11.06 6.92
C CYS A 38 -11.15 -10.40 7.58
N SER A 39 -10.30 -9.78 6.76
CA SER A 39 -9.17 -9.01 7.25
C SER A 39 -9.62 -7.66 7.83
N PRO A 40 -9.11 -7.25 9.00
CA PRO A 40 -9.41 -5.92 9.54
C PRO A 40 -8.70 -4.82 8.74
N ILE A 41 -9.15 -3.57 8.87
CA ILE A 41 -8.55 -2.41 8.18
C ILE A 41 -7.04 -2.30 8.47
N ALA A 42 -6.62 -2.51 9.72
CA ALA A 42 -5.20 -2.48 10.10
C ALA A 42 -4.35 -3.51 9.33
N PHE A 43 -4.89 -4.72 9.09
CA PHE A 43 -4.20 -5.74 8.31
C PHE A 43 -4.04 -5.27 6.87
N LEU A 44 -5.09 -4.71 6.26
CA LEU A 44 -5.06 -4.25 4.87
C LEU A 44 -4.07 -3.10 4.66
N VAL A 45 -4.00 -2.16 5.61
CA VAL A 45 -3.02 -1.06 5.58
C VAL A 45 -1.59 -1.57 5.77
N TRP A 46 -1.38 -2.52 6.69
CA TRP A 46 -0.08 -3.16 6.88
C TRP A 46 0.35 -3.94 5.63
N HIS A 47 -0.57 -4.72 5.07
CA HIS A 47 -0.36 -5.47 3.83
C HIS A 47 0.02 -4.54 2.67
N TYR A 48 -0.68 -3.42 2.50
CA TYR A 48 -0.34 -2.38 1.52
C TYR A 48 1.13 -1.92 1.69
N GLY A 49 1.53 -1.57 2.91
CA GLY A 49 2.89 -1.13 3.20
C GLY A 49 3.94 -2.21 2.95
N ARG A 50 3.70 -3.45 3.39
CA ARG A 50 4.60 -4.59 3.16
C ARG A 50 4.74 -4.94 1.68
N THR A 51 3.64 -4.88 0.92
CA THR A 51 3.64 -5.12 -0.52
C THR A 51 4.49 -4.07 -1.22
N LEU A 52 4.27 -2.77 -0.97
CA LEU A 52 5.07 -1.72 -1.58
C LEU A 52 6.56 -1.83 -1.20
N ASP A 53 6.86 -2.03 0.08
CA ASP A 53 8.23 -2.16 0.60
C ASP A 53 8.97 -3.33 -0.07
N ARG A 54 8.39 -4.52 -0.05
CA ARG A 54 9.00 -5.71 -0.66
C ARG A 54 9.23 -5.53 -2.16
N TRP A 55 8.26 -5.00 -2.89
CA TRP A 55 8.40 -4.78 -4.33
C TRP A 55 9.45 -3.71 -4.64
N LEU A 56 9.45 -2.59 -3.91
CA LEU A 56 10.42 -1.52 -4.10
C LEU A 56 11.85 -2.01 -3.84
N HIS A 57 12.09 -2.58 -2.67
CA HIS A 57 13.44 -2.91 -2.25
C HIS A 57 13.96 -4.17 -2.93
N THR A 58 13.19 -5.26 -2.91
CA THR A 58 13.71 -6.56 -3.39
C THR A 58 13.56 -6.78 -4.89
N ARG A 59 12.85 -5.90 -5.62
CA ARG A 59 12.63 -6.05 -7.08
C ARG A 59 13.11 -4.86 -7.90
N LEU A 60 13.11 -3.65 -7.35
CA LEU A 60 13.55 -2.45 -8.06
C LEU A 60 14.94 -1.99 -7.63
N LYS A 61 15.18 -1.86 -6.33
CA LYS A 61 16.44 -1.31 -5.79
C LYS A 61 17.52 -2.35 -5.56
N GLY A 62 17.14 -3.59 -5.23
CA GLY A 62 18.08 -4.66 -4.88
C GLY A 62 18.74 -4.48 -3.51
N ASP A 63 18.06 -3.81 -2.57
CA ASP A 63 18.55 -3.53 -1.23
C ASP A 63 17.60 -4.09 -0.14
N ALA A 64 17.96 -3.86 1.13
CA ALA A 64 17.17 -4.31 2.27
C ALA A 64 15.86 -3.52 2.38
N GLN A 65 14.78 -4.20 2.75
CA GLN A 65 13.48 -3.58 2.98
C GLN A 65 13.52 -2.60 4.16
N VAL A 66 12.65 -1.59 4.13
CA VAL A 66 12.41 -0.73 5.31
C VAL A 66 12.02 -1.60 6.51
N TRP A 67 11.21 -2.63 6.29
CA TRP A 67 10.80 -3.61 7.30
C TRP A 67 11.94 -4.31 8.03
N GLU A 68 13.04 -4.57 7.33
CA GLU A 68 14.22 -5.24 7.89
C GLU A 68 15.13 -4.25 8.65
N GLY A 69 14.92 -2.95 8.47
CA GLY A 69 15.63 -1.89 9.17
C GLY A 69 14.94 -1.46 10.48
N GLY A 70 15.75 -1.08 11.46
CA GLY A 70 15.26 -0.49 12.71
C GLY A 70 14.40 -1.45 13.55
N ASP A 71 13.32 -0.92 14.13
CA ASP A 71 12.42 -1.60 15.08
C ASP A 71 10.99 -1.77 14.54
N TRP A 72 10.77 -1.65 13.22
CA TRP A 72 9.42 -1.67 12.64
C TRP A 72 8.64 -2.95 12.95
N ALA A 73 9.27 -4.12 12.80
CA ALA A 73 8.62 -5.39 13.11
C ALA A 73 8.24 -5.47 14.60
N GLU A 74 9.06 -4.95 15.52
CA GLU A 74 8.73 -4.90 16.95
C GLU A 74 7.58 -3.93 17.23
N ARG A 75 7.68 -2.70 16.74
CA ARG A 75 6.64 -1.65 16.88
C ARG A 75 5.28 -2.07 16.32
N LEU A 76 5.30 -2.94 15.31
CA LEU A 76 4.10 -3.47 14.65
C LEU A 76 3.70 -4.87 15.15
N GLY A 77 4.31 -5.37 16.23
CA GLY A 77 3.91 -6.63 16.89
C GLY A 77 4.17 -7.89 16.05
N ARG A 78 5.21 -7.84 15.22
CA ARG A 78 5.54 -8.81 14.16
C ARG A 78 7.02 -9.24 14.22
N ALA A 79 7.69 -9.01 15.34
CA ALA A 79 9.07 -9.41 15.54
C ALA A 79 9.20 -10.95 15.62
N PRO A 80 10.33 -11.52 15.14
CA PRO A 80 11.41 -10.85 14.41
C PRO A 80 11.00 -10.45 12.98
N ALA A 81 11.70 -9.47 12.40
CA ALA A 81 11.46 -9.05 11.01
C ALA A 81 11.72 -10.23 10.05
N VAL A 82 10.65 -10.76 9.45
CA VAL A 82 10.72 -11.78 8.39
C VAL A 82 10.40 -11.10 7.05
N ASP A 83 11.28 -11.25 6.08
CA ASP A 83 11.23 -10.61 4.76
C ASP A 83 9.94 -10.92 3.98
N SER A 84 9.42 -12.12 4.18
CA SER A 84 8.26 -12.72 3.52
C SER A 84 6.97 -12.54 4.30
N ASP A 85 7.03 -11.97 5.51
CA ASP A 85 5.84 -11.62 6.29
C ASP A 85 5.19 -10.38 5.68
N THR A 86 4.34 -10.64 4.69
CA THR A 86 3.56 -9.62 3.98
C THR A 86 2.06 -9.90 4.05
N GLY A 87 1.61 -10.93 4.78
CA GLY A 87 0.22 -11.39 4.74
C GLY A 87 -0.13 -12.24 3.53
N TYR A 88 0.75 -12.34 2.53
CA TYR A 88 0.53 -13.21 1.37
C TYR A 88 0.56 -14.68 1.79
N GLY A 89 -0.50 -15.41 1.47
CA GLY A 89 -0.64 -16.81 1.85
C GLY A 89 -1.08 -17.05 3.30
N PHE A 90 -1.50 -16.00 4.03
CA PHE A 90 -2.09 -16.16 5.35
C PHE A 90 -3.31 -17.07 5.30
N THR A 91 -3.37 -17.99 6.25
CA THR A 91 -4.54 -18.81 6.54
C THR A 91 -5.52 -18.04 7.46
N ILE A 92 -6.70 -18.62 7.69
CA ILE A 92 -7.65 -18.09 8.69
C ILE A 92 -7.01 -18.08 10.09
N ASP A 93 -6.19 -19.08 10.42
CA ASP A 93 -5.53 -19.14 11.73
C ASP A 93 -4.46 -18.06 11.88
N ASP A 94 -3.70 -17.79 10.82
CA ASP A 94 -2.74 -16.66 10.79
C ASP A 94 -3.47 -15.32 10.96
N LEU A 95 -4.61 -15.16 10.30
CA LEU A 95 -5.44 -13.96 10.42
C LEU A 95 -6.03 -13.82 11.83
N LYS A 96 -6.46 -14.91 12.46
CA LYS A 96 -6.92 -14.92 13.87
C LYS A 96 -5.80 -14.63 14.86
N ALA A 97 -4.57 -15.01 14.52
CA ALA A 97 -3.38 -14.70 15.32
C ALA A 97 -2.91 -13.25 15.12
N TYR A 98 -3.29 -12.59 14.02
CA TYR A 98 -2.96 -11.19 13.77
C TYR A 98 -3.51 -10.30 14.88
N ARG A 99 -2.69 -9.33 15.31
CA ARG A 99 -3.07 -8.29 16.26
C ARG A 99 -2.80 -6.95 15.60
N ALA A 100 -3.83 -6.12 15.51
CA ALA A 100 -3.68 -4.79 14.96
C ALA A 100 -2.68 -3.99 15.80
N PRO A 101 -1.62 -3.43 15.19
CA PRO A 101 -0.69 -2.56 15.90
C PRO A 101 -1.32 -1.21 16.18
N ALA A 102 -0.62 -0.36 16.93
CA ALA A 102 -1.03 1.03 17.11
C ALA A 102 -1.14 1.75 15.76
N THR A 103 -2.30 2.34 15.47
CA THR A 103 -2.59 3.02 14.19
C THR A 103 -1.50 4.00 13.79
N LYS A 104 -1.04 4.82 14.74
CA LYS A 104 0.03 5.79 14.48
C LYS A 104 1.32 5.13 13.98
N ALA A 105 1.78 4.07 14.64
CA ALA A 105 3.00 3.36 14.24
C ALA A 105 2.85 2.71 12.86
N LEU A 106 1.67 2.17 12.57
CA LEU A 106 1.35 1.58 11.28
C LEU A 106 1.39 2.62 10.15
N LEU A 107 0.75 3.76 10.34
CA LEU A 107 0.73 4.83 9.34
C LEU A 107 2.11 5.47 9.16
N GLU A 108 2.91 5.58 10.22
CA GLU A 108 4.30 6.02 10.12
C GLU A 108 5.14 5.06 9.26
N TYR A 109 5.02 3.75 9.47
CA TYR A 109 5.71 2.76 8.63
C TYR A 109 5.32 2.91 7.15
N VAL A 110 4.01 2.99 6.86
CA VAL A 110 3.51 3.15 5.49
C VAL A 110 4.01 4.48 4.87
N ALA A 111 4.06 5.56 5.64
CA ALA A 111 4.55 6.85 5.18
C ALA A 111 6.04 6.79 4.80
N VAL A 112 6.88 6.09 5.59
CA VAL A 112 8.31 5.91 5.29
C VAL A 112 8.50 5.09 4.00
N VAL A 113 7.78 3.98 3.85
CA VAL A 113 7.82 3.17 2.63
C VAL A 113 7.34 3.96 1.42
N ARG A 114 6.25 4.73 1.55
CA ARG A 114 5.77 5.61 0.49
C ARG A 114 6.84 6.62 0.10
N GLN A 115 7.48 7.29 1.06
CA GLN A 115 8.49 8.31 0.77
C GLN A 115 9.66 7.71 -0.03
N ALA A 116 10.15 6.54 0.39
CA ALA A 116 11.18 5.81 -0.35
C ALA A 116 10.73 5.45 -1.78
N SER A 117 9.45 5.09 -1.97
CA SER A 117 8.90 4.79 -3.29
C SER A 117 8.82 6.03 -4.18
N VAL A 118 8.36 7.17 -3.64
CA VAL A 118 8.26 8.44 -4.38
C VAL A 118 9.64 8.87 -4.86
N GLU A 119 10.63 8.90 -3.96
CA GLU A 119 12.01 9.25 -4.30
C GLU A 119 12.59 8.35 -5.39
N TYR A 120 12.32 7.04 -5.32
CA TYR A 120 12.78 6.10 -6.34
C TYR A 120 12.14 6.38 -7.69
N PHE A 121 10.81 6.49 -7.78
CA PHE A 121 10.13 6.75 -9.05
C PHE A 121 10.44 8.14 -9.63
N GLU A 122 10.70 9.14 -8.78
CA GLU A 122 11.18 10.44 -9.21
C GLU A 122 12.55 10.35 -9.88
N SER A 123 13.46 9.55 -9.32
CA SER A 123 14.82 9.35 -9.85
C SER A 123 14.88 8.66 -11.22
N LEU A 124 13.86 7.87 -11.58
CA LEU A 124 13.78 7.20 -12.87
C LEU A 124 13.49 8.19 -14.00
N SER A 125 14.08 7.98 -15.17
CA SER A 125 13.72 8.70 -16.38
C SER A 125 12.40 8.19 -16.96
N GLU A 126 11.81 8.93 -17.89
CA GLU A 126 10.63 8.43 -18.62
C GLU A 126 10.94 7.18 -19.44
N ALA A 127 12.14 7.08 -20.01
CA ALA A 127 12.56 5.95 -20.82
C ALA A 127 12.70 4.66 -20.01
N ASP A 128 12.94 4.76 -18.69
CA ASP A 128 12.99 3.60 -17.80
C ASP A 128 11.62 2.93 -17.70
N PHE A 129 10.53 3.71 -17.69
CA PHE A 129 9.16 3.14 -17.69
C PHE A 129 8.84 2.36 -18.96
N ASP A 130 9.49 2.68 -20.09
CA ASP A 130 9.28 2.02 -21.37
C ASP A 130 10.20 0.81 -21.58
N SER A 131 11.39 0.79 -20.98
CA SER A 131 12.46 -0.17 -21.32
C SER A 131 13.01 -0.99 -20.16
N MET A 132 12.84 -0.52 -18.91
CA MET A 132 13.39 -1.22 -17.74
C MET A 132 12.66 -2.55 -17.51
N THR A 133 13.44 -3.56 -17.15
CA THR A 133 12.93 -4.88 -16.73
C THR A 133 13.34 -5.18 -15.30
N VAL A 134 12.49 -5.94 -14.62
CA VAL A 134 12.58 -6.26 -13.19
C VAL A 134 12.36 -7.77 -13.00
N ALA A 135 12.80 -8.31 -11.87
CA ALA A 135 12.62 -9.72 -11.55
C ALA A 135 11.13 -10.05 -11.35
N ASN A 136 10.64 -11.09 -12.04
CA ASN A 136 9.27 -11.57 -11.90
C ASN A 136 9.18 -12.59 -10.73
N PRO A 137 8.30 -12.38 -9.73
CA PRO A 137 8.09 -13.33 -8.63
C PRO A 137 7.71 -14.75 -9.08
N ARG A 138 7.17 -14.91 -10.29
CA ARG A 138 6.78 -16.19 -10.89
C ARG A 138 7.86 -16.79 -11.80
N GLY A 139 9.06 -16.22 -11.80
CA GLY A 139 10.20 -16.64 -12.62
C GLY A 139 10.38 -15.79 -13.89
N GLY A 140 11.64 -15.57 -14.27
CA GLY A 140 12.03 -14.74 -15.40
C GLY A 140 12.00 -13.23 -15.09
N THR A 141 11.78 -12.42 -16.12
CA THR A 141 11.74 -10.95 -16.04
C THR A 141 10.40 -10.41 -16.54
N MET A 142 10.02 -9.22 -16.06
CA MET A 142 8.86 -8.46 -16.55
C MET A 142 9.24 -6.99 -16.72
N SER A 143 8.47 -6.20 -17.47
CA SER A 143 8.74 -4.76 -17.58
C SER A 143 8.37 -4.02 -16.30
N LEU A 144 9.00 -2.86 -16.06
CA LEU A 144 8.63 -1.94 -14.97
C LEU A 144 7.15 -1.54 -15.09
N ALA A 145 6.67 -1.27 -16.30
CA ALA A 145 5.27 -0.96 -16.56
C ALA A 145 4.31 -2.07 -16.09
N ALA A 146 4.61 -3.33 -16.41
CA ALA A 146 3.79 -4.46 -15.99
C ALA A 146 3.80 -4.65 -14.46
N MET A 147 4.93 -4.36 -13.81
CA MET A 147 5.05 -4.41 -12.35
C MET A 147 4.23 -3.28 -11.70
N CYS A 148 4.30 -2.07 -12.24
CA CYS A 148 3.50 -0.94 -11.77
C CYS A 148 2.00 -1.22 -11.95
N GLN A 149 1.59 -1.82 -13.07
CA GLN A 149 0.21 -2.24 -13.29
C GLN A 149 -0.27 -3.23 -12.20
N GLN A 150 0.57 -4.21 -11.83
CA GLN A 150 0.24 -5.13 -10.75
C GLN A 150 0.05 -4.37 -9.43
N LEU A 151 0.96 -3.48 -9.06
CA LEU A 151 0.84 -2.70 -7.82
C LEU A 151 -0.40 -1.80 -7.80
N VAL A 152 -0.72 -1.12 -8.92
CA VAL A 152 -1.95 -0.33 -9.06
C VAL A 152 -3.18 -1.20 -8.83
N TRP A 153 -3.19 -2.42 -9.36
CA TRP A 153 -4.28 -3.38 -9.15
C TRP A 153 -4.41 -3.79 -7.68
N GLU A 154 -3.33 -4.25 -7.05
CA GLU A 154 -3.30 -4.64 -5.63
C GLU A 154 -3.81 -3.50 -4.73
N PHE A 155 -3.32 -2.28 -4.94
CA PHE A 155 -3.68 -1.12 -4.13
C PHE A 155 -5.14 -0.71 -4.31
N ASN A 156 -5.69 -0.82 -5.52
CA ASN A 156 -7.11 -0.58 -5.77
C ASN A 156 -7.99 -1.62 -5.08
N GLN A 157 -7.64 -2.90 -5.17
CA GLN A 157 -8.42 -3.99 -4.56
C GLN A 157 -8.48 -3.82 -3.04
N HIS A 158 -7.33 -3.65 -2.39
CA HIS A 158 -7.26 -3.49 -0.94
C HIS A 158 -7.77 -2.13 -0.47
N GLY A 159 -7.57 -1.06 -1.25
CA GLY A 159 -8.17 0.24 -0.98
C GLY A 159 -9.70 0.20 -1.00
N GLY A 160 -10.29 -0.54 -1.94
CA GLY A 160 -11.72 -0.79 -1.98
C GLY A 160 -12.22 -1.58 -0.76
N GLN A 161 -11.47 -2.60 -0.31
CA GLN A 161 -11.79 -3.34 0.91
C GLN A 161 -11.76 -2.44 2.15
N ILE A 162 -10.74 -1.58 2.29
CA ILE A 162 -10.64 -0.62 3.39
C ILE A 162 -11.84 0.33 3.39
N GLY A 163 -12.15 0.93 2.22
CA GLY A 163 -13.30 1.83 2.09
C GLY A 163 -14.63 1.15 2.41
N TYR A 164 -14.81 -0.09 1.97
CA TYR A 164 -16.02 -0.88 2.26
C TYR A 164 -16.15 -1.16 3.77
N LEU A 165 -15.08 -1.63 4.42
CA LEU A 165 -15.07 -1.90 5.86
C LEU A 165 -15.26 -0.63 6.71
N ARG A 166 -14.72 0.51 6.27
CA ARG A 166 -15.03 1.80 6.89
C ARG A 166 -16.50 2.14 6.71
N GLY A 167 -17.05 1.91 5.52
CA GLY A 167 -18.45 2.16 5.20
C GLY A 167 -19.42 1.37 6.07
N GLU A 168 -19.14 0.09 6.32
CA GLU A 168 -19.92 -0.76 7.23
C GLU A 168 -19.96 -0.21 8.67
N GLN A 169 -18.87 0.43 9.12
CA GLN A 169 -18.77 0.97 10.49
C GLN A 169 -19.32 2.39 10.62
N ARG A 170 -19.08 3.25 9.62
CA ARG A 170 -19.29 4.70 9.70
C ARG A 170 -20.28 5.25 8.66
N GLY A 171 -20.83 4.40 7.78
CA GLY A 171 -21.74 4.80 6.71
C GLY A 171 -21.03 5.55 5.59
N LEU A 172 -21.68 6.57 5.02
CA LEU A 172 -21.14 7.37 3.92
C LEU A 172 -19.86 8.12 4.34
N GLU A 173 -18.91 8.25 3.43
CA GLU A 173 -17.82 9.24 3.56
C GLU A 173 -18.37 10.65 3.36
N ASP A 174 -17.74 11.65 3.98
CA ASP A 174 -18.06 13.05 3.69
C ASP A 174 -17.77 13.33 2.19
N PRO A 175 -18.77 13.77 1.40
CA PRO A 175 -18.62 14.01 -0.03
C PRO A 175 -17.61 15.13 -0.38
N GLY A 176 -17.05 15.85 0.59
CA GLY A 176 -16.13 16.96 0.38
C GLY A 176 -14.83 16.66 -0.38
N TYR A 177 -14.46 15.39 -0.63
CA TYR A 177 -13.24 15.09 -1.38
C TYR A 177 -13.27 13.74 -2.13
N SER A 178 -13.95 13.68 -3.27
CA SER A 178 -13.97 12.56 -4.24
C SER A 178 -12.65 12.35 -5.02
N GLY A 179 -11.50 12.60 -4.40
CA GLY A 179 -10.20 12.43 -5.05
C GLY A 179 -9.85 13.63 -5.93
N GLY A 180 -9.69 14.79 -5.28
CA GLY A 180 -9.42 16.10 -5.90
C GLY A 180 -8.26 16.13 -6.91
N LEU A 181 -7.44 15.09 -7.00
CA LEU A 181 -6.50 14.90 -8.10
C LEU A 181 -7.22 14.83 -9.46
N LEU A 182 -8.25 14.00 -9.63
CA LEU A 182 -8.96 13.87 -10.91
C LEU A 182 -9.69 15.17 -11.30
N GLU A 183 -10.31 15.83 -10.33
CA GLU A 183 -10.97 17.13 -10.52
C GLU A 183 -9.97 18.25 -10.80
N SER A 184 -8.79 18.24 -10.16
CA SER A 184 -7.70 19.19 -10.44
C SER A 184 -7.08 18.97 -11.82
N LEU A 185 -6.88 17.71 -12.23
CA LEU A 185 -6.36 17.36 -13.56
C LEU A 185 -7.38 17.70 -14.64
N ALA A 186 -8.67 17.47 -14.40
CA ALA A 186 -9.75 17.88 -15.31
C ALA A 186 -9.86 19.41 -15.44
N LYS A 187 -9.63 20.17 -14.35
CA LYS A 187 -9.56 21.64 -14.39
C LYS A 187 -8.33 22.16 -15.13
N ASN A 188 -7.21 21.42 -15.08
CA ASN A 188 -5.95 21.77 -15.71
C ASN A 188 -5.79 21.24 -17.14
N ALA A 189 -6.71 20.39 -17.62
CA ALA A 189 -6.71 19.83 -18.98
C ALA A 189 -7.35 20.79 -20.03
N LYS A 190 -7.45 22.09 -19.72
CA LYS A 190 -7.90 23.13 -20.64
C LYS A 190 -6.74 23.77 -21.40
#